data_AF-A0A7S1DIT6-F1
#
_entry.id   AF-A0A7S1DIT6-F1
#
_cell.length_a   1.000
_cell.length_b   1.000
_cell.length_c   1.000
_cell.angle_alpha   90.00
_cell.angle_beta   90.00
_cell.angle_gamma   90.00
#
_symmetry.space_group_name_H-M   'P 1'
#
loop_
_entity.id
_entity.type
_entity.pdbx_description
1 polymer ?
#
loop_
_entity_poly.entity_id
_entity_poly.type
_entity_poly.pdbx_seq_one_letter_code
_entity_poly.pdbx_strand_id
1 'polypeptide(L)'
;RHEHPRAEIMKMLKEATNTGLHVLAGAQAIGLNYSVLRSAEPKKLQLGFKSPYGFGMAEMVVTFDYFVRVWKTLEYRDLRSTEQVRAKIHEVLRFARSRMMITTRFERWLMRPELQTLTRADFLPGLAPE
;
A
#
# COMPACT_ATOMS: atom_id res chain seq x y z
N ARG A 1 -4.21 -1.65 22.74
CA ARG A 1 -4.63 -0.70 21.69
C ARG A 1 -4.08 -1.22 20.36
N HIS A 2 -4.85 -2.01 19.61
CA HIS A 2 -4.38 -2.57 18.34
C HIS A 2 -4.42 -1.45 17.29
N GLU A 3 -3.30 -0.73 17.15
CA GLU A 3 -3.12 0.22 16.05
C GLU A 3 -3.34 -0.53 14.74
N HIS A 4 -4.26 -0.08 13.90
CA HIS A 4 -4.53 -0.69 12.59
C HIS A 4 -3.43 -0.24 11.61
N PRO A 5 -2.35 -1.02 11.40
CA PRO A 5 -1.17 -0.51 10.71
C PRO A 5 -1.50 -0.14 9.26
N ARG A 6 -2.45 -0.87 8.66
CA ARG A 6 -3.03 -0.55 7.34
C ARG A 6 -3.61 0.87 7.28
N ALA A 7 -4.39 1.28 8.28
CA ALA A 7 -5.07 2.58 8.27
C ALA A 7 -4.06 3.73 8.29
N GLU A 8 -2.98 3.59 9.06
CA GLU A 8 -1.90 4.57 9.12
C GLU A 8 -1.12 4.65 7.82
N ILE A 9 -0.81 3.49 7.21
CA ILE A 9 -0.16 3.43 5.89
C ILE A 9 -1.04 4.11 4.84
N MET A 10 -2.34 3.80 4.82
CA MET A 10 -3.29 4.39 3.88
C MET A 10 -3.43 5.89 4.08
N LYS A 11 -3.41 6.38 5.33
CA LYS A 11 -3.40 7.81 5.63
C LYS A 11 -2.16 8.50 5.05
N MET A 12 -0.96 7.98 5.36
CA MET A 12 0.31 8.51 4.84
C MET A 12 0.33 8.50 3.30
N LEU A 13 -0.13 7.42 2.68
CA LEU A 13 -0.22 7.30 1.23
C LEU A 13 -1.13 8.34 0.61
N LYS A 14 -2.33 8.54 1.17
CA LYS A 14 -3.29 9.54 0.69
C LYS A 14 -2.71 10.95 0.82
N GLU A 15 -2.11 11.28 1.96
CA GLU A 15 -1.49 12.59 2.20
C GLU A 15 -0.33 12.87 1.22
N ALA A 16 0.57 11.90 1.04
CA ALA A 16 1.68 12.02 0.10
C ALA A 16 1.21 12.10 -1.35
N THR A 17 0.17 11.36 -1.71
CA THR A 17 -0.45 11.41 -3.05
C THR A 17 -1.08 12.78 -3.30
N ASN A 18 -1.89 13.27 -2.34
CA ASN A 18 -2.56 14.57 -2.44
C ASN A 18 -1.56 15.72 -2.56
N THR A 19 -0.42 15.63 -1.86
CA THR A 19 0.68 16.60 -2.01
C THR A 19 1.18 16.65 -3.45
N GLY A 20 1.38 15.49 -4.09
CA GLY A 20 1.81 15.44 -5.48
C GLY A 20 0.73 15.92 -6.47
N LEU A 21 -0.53 15.54 -6.24
CA LEU A 21 -1.66 16.01 -7.04
C LEU A 21 -1.85 17.53 -6.94
N HIS A 22 -1.60 18.12 -5.78
CA HIS A 22 -1.67 19.58 -5.60
C HIS A 22 -0.63 20.31 -6.47
N VAL A 23 0.56 19.74 -6.66
CA VAL A 23 1.57 20.29 -7.58
C VAL A 23 1.08 20.22 -9.03
N LEU A 24 0.47 19.10 -9.44
CA LEU A 24 -0.13 18.97 -10.77
C LEU A 24 -1.28 19.96 -10.99
N ALA A 25 -2.12 20.16 -9.98
CA ALA A 25 -3.21 21.13 -10.04
C ALA A 25 -2.70 22.57 -10.22
N GLY A 26 -1.57 22.93 -9.58
CA GLY A 26 -0.91 24.22 -9.78
C GLY A 26 -0.44 24.41 -11.23
N ALA A 27 0.11 23.37 -11.85
CA ALA A 27 0.48 23.41 -13.27
C ALA A 27 -0.75 23.54 -14.19
N GLN A 28 -1.84 22.83 -13.87
CA GLN A 28 -3.10 22.93 -14.61
C GLN A 28 -3.69 24.35 -14.55
N ALA A 29 -3.58 25.05 -13.42
CA ALA A 29 -4.08 26.40 -13.25
C ALA A 29 -3.43 27.42 -14.20
N ILE A 30 -2.20 27.16 -14.65
CA ILE A 30 -1.49 27.99 -15.65
C ILE A 30 -1.59 27.43 -17.08
N GLY A 31 -2.48 26.45 -17.31
CA GLY A 31 -2.74 25.87 -18.63
C GLY A 31 -1.91 24.62 -18.97
N LEU A 32 -1.08 24.11 -18.06
CA LEU A 32 -0.27 22.91 -18.28
C LEU A 32 -1.02 21.66 -17.80
N ASN A 33 -1.64 20.94 -18.74
CA ASN A 33 -2.36 19.70 -18.45
C ASN A 33 -1.43 18.48 -18.55
N TYR A 34 -1.08 17.91 -17.38
CA TYR A 34 -0.28 16.69 -17.31
C TYR A 34 -1.15 15.47 -16.97
N SER A 35 -0.99 14.39 -17.74
CA SER A 35 -1.54 13.09 -17.40
C SER A 35 -0.62 12.34 -16.45
N VAL A 36 -1.19 11.69 -15.44
CA VAL A 36 -0.43 10.82 -14.53
C VAL A 36 0.15 9.66 -15.34
N LEU A 37 1.41 9.36 -15.08
CA LEU A 37 2.16 8.26 -15.67
C LEU A 37 1.34 6.97 -15.63
N ARG A 38 1.33 6.24 -16.74
CA ARG A 38 0.77 4.90 -16.85
C ARG A 38 1.90 3.90 -16.95
N SER A 39 1.71 2.73 -16.35
CA SER A 39 2.66 1.63 -16.55
C SER A 39 2.69 1.27 -18.04
N ALA A 40 3.88 1.09 -18.60
CA ALA A 40 4.05 0.63 -19.97
C ALA A 40 3.50 -0.81 -20.14
N GLU A 41 3.67 -1.63 -19.11
CA GLU A 41 3.14 -2.99 -19.05
C GLU A 41 2.32 -3.19 -17.76
N PRO A 42 1.03 -2.80 -17.74
CA PRO A 42 0.16 -3.06 -16.60
C PRO A 42 -0.02 -4.56 -16.42
N LYS A 43 0.42 -5.10 -15.27
CA LYS A 43 0.18 -6.50 -14.92
C LYS A 43 -1.23 -6.63 -14.34
N LYS A 44 -1.97 -7.64 -14.82
CA LYS A 44 -3.30 -8.00 -14.31
C LYS A 44 -3.18 -9.24 -13.45
N LEU A 45 -3.82 -9.24 -12.30
CA LEU A 45 -3.83 -10.36 -11.37
C LEU A 45 -5.29 -10.67 -10.97
N GLN A 46 -5.66 -11.95 -11.01
CA GLN A 46 -6.92 -12.40 -10.41
C GLN A 46 -6.71 -12.58 -8.90
N LEU A 47 -7.39 -11.76 -8.11
CA LEU A 47 -7.29 -11.78 -6.66
C LEU A 47 -8.24 -12.85 -6.10
N GLY A 48 -7.70 -13.97 -5.63
CA GLY A 48 -8.45 -15.08 -5.03
C GLY A 48 -8.78 -14.91 -3.54
N PHE A 49 -8.98 -13.67 -3.07
CA PHE A 49 -9.16 -13.41 -1.64
C PHE A 49 -10.53 -13.86 -1.15
N LYS A 50 -10.53 -14.65 -0.07
CA LYS A 50 -11.77 -15.07 0.64
C LYS A 50 -12.13 -14.17 1.81
N SER A 51 -11.32 -13.16 2.12
CA SER A 51 -11.51 -12.29 3.30
C SER A 51 -11.45 -10.80 2.96
N PRO A 52 -12.20 -9.94 3.68
CA PRO A 52 -12.12 -8.47 3.54
C PRO A 52 -10.71 -7.91 3.74
N TYR A 53 -9.88 -8.58 4.55
CA TYR A 53 -8.49 -8.20 4.75
C TYR A 53 -7.67 -8.28 3.46
N GLY A 54 -7.85 -9.33 2.66
CA GLY A 54 -7.15 -9.48 1.38
C GLY A 54 -7.47 -8.34 0.40
N PHE A 55 -8.74 -7.97 0.29
CA PHE A 55 -9.15 -6.80 -0.51
C PHE A 55 -8.51 -5.51 0.00
N GLY A 56 -8.48 -5.31 1.32
CA GLY A 56 -7.84 -4.14 1.92
C GLY A 56 -6.32 -4.07 1.68
N MET A 57 -5.66 -5.22 1.55
CA MET A 57 -4.24 -5.28 1.18
C MET A 57 -4.01 -4.95 -0.30
N ALA A 58 -4.85 -5.46 -1.20
CA ALA A 58 -4.76 -5.08 -2.62
C ALA A 58 -5.03 -3.60 -2.85
N GLU A 59 -6.01 -3.02 -2.15
CA GLU A 59 -6.27 -1.57 -2.15
C GLU A 59 -5.00 -0.79 -1.77
N MET A 60 -4.30 -1.22 -0.71
CA MET A 60 -3.06 -0.58 -0.26
C MET A 60 -1.95 -0.66 -1.30
N VAL A 61 -1.78 -1.81 -1.96
CA VAL A 61 -0.78 -1.99 -3.03
C VAL A 61 -1.07 -1.09 -4.23
N VAL A 62 -2.33 -1.06 -4.70
CA VAL A 62 -2.72 -0.20 -5.83
C VAL A 62 -2.60 1.28 -5.48
N THR A 63 -2.90 1.66 -4.24
CA THR A 63 -2.74 3.03 -3.76
C THR A 63 -1.26 3.43 -3.71
N PHE A 64 -0.38 2.53 -3.27
CA PHE A 64 1.07 2.75 -3.31
C PHE A 64 1.59 2.90 -4.75
N ASP A 65 1.16 2.04 -5.67
CA ASP A 65 1.49 2.17 -7.10
C ASP A 65 1.07 3.53 -7.66
N TYR A 66 -0.16 3.96 -7.38
CA TYR A 66 -0.66 5.25 -7.83
C TYR A 66 0.14 6.43 -7.25
N PHE A 67 0.46 6.39 -5.95
CA PHE A 67 1.36 7.35 -5.31
C PHE A 67 2.69 7.47 -6.06
N VAL A 68 3.35 6.33 -6.35
CA VAL A 68 4.62 6.32 -7.07
C VAL A 68 4.46 6.93 -8.47
N ARG A 69 3.39 6.59 -9.20
CA ARG A 69 3.13 7.14 -10.54
C ARG A 69 2.91 8.65 -10.51
N VAL A 70 2.21 9.18 -9.51
CA VAL A 70 2.05 10.64 -9.33
C VAL A 70 3.41 11.30 -9.13
N TRP A 71 4.22 10.81 -8.19
CA TRP A 71 5.53 11.42 -7.89
C TRP A 71 6.54 11.26 -9.04
N LYS A 72 6.52 10.14 -9.76
CA LYS A 72 7.29 9.96 -10.99
C LYS A 72 6.81 10.88 -12.12
N THR A 73 5.52 11.19 -12.19
CA THR A 73 5.02 12.20 -13.15
C THR A 73 5.63 13.57 -12.86
N LEU A 74 5.75 13.95 -11.57
CA LEU A 74 6.40 15.20 -11.18
C LEU A 74 7.88 15.23 -11.60
N GLU A 75 8.59 14.11 -11.43
CA GLU A 75 9.97 13.96 -11.89
C GLU A 75 10.09 14.14 -13.41
N TYR A 76 9.28 13.41 -14.19
CA TYR A 76 9.32 13.44 -15.66
C TYR A 76 8.86 14.76 -16.28
N ARG A 77 8.23 15.64 -15.50
CA ARG A 77 7.79 16.97 -15.92
C ARG A 77 8.60 18.09 -15.28
N ASP A 78 9.72 17.73 -14.64
CA ASP A 78 10.62 18.67 -13.97
C ASP A 78 9.93 19.56 -12.92
N LEU A 79 8.84 19.06 -12.33
CA LEU A 79 8.11 19.74 -11.26
C LEU A 79 8.71 19.45 -9.88
N ARG A 80 9.53 18.40 -9.79
CA ARG A 80 10.30 17.98 -8.61
C ARG A 80 11.60 17.34 -9.07
N SER A 81 12.67 17.54 -8.31
CA SER A 81 13.95 16.90 -8.63
C SER A 81 13.91 15.39 -8.39
N THR A 82 14.75 14.64 -9.11
CA THR A 82 14.95 13.20 -8.89
C THR A 82 15.26 12.87 -7.43
N GLU A 83 16.07 13.70 -6.76
CA GLU A 83 16.41 13.51 -5.35
C GLU A 83 15.18 13.65 -4.44
N GLN A 84 14.37 14.69 -4.64
CA GLN A 84 13.14 14.89 -3.87
C GLN A 84 12.15 13.74 -4.05
N VAL A 85 11.99 13.27 -5.28
CA VAL A 85 11.09 12.17 -5.61
C VAL A 85 11.57 10.86 -5.00
N ARG A 86 12.87 10.57 -5.12
CA ARG A 86 13.50 9.40 -4.49
C ARG A 86 13.35 9.45 -2.97
N ALA A 87 13.67 10.58 -2.34
CA ALA A 87 13.55 10.75 -0.90
C ALA A 87 12.11 10.49 -0.41
N LYS A 88 11.10 11.05 -1.09
CA LYS A 88 9.70 10.84 -0.70
C LYS A 88 9.25 9.39 -0.88
N ILE A 89 9.59 8.74 -1.99
CA ILE A 89 9.24 7.32 -2.20
C ILE A 89 9.90 6.45 -1.12
N HIS A 90 11.18 6.71 -0.79
CA HIS A 90 11.88 6.00 0.27
C HIS A 90 11.27 6.24 1.65
N GLU A 91 10.87 7.46 1.97
CA GLU A 91 10.20 7.83 3.23
C GLU A 91 8.90 7.03 3.41
N VAL A 92 8.01 7.08 2.42
CA VAL A 92 6.72 6.36 2.45
C VAL A 92 6.94 4.85 2.50
N LEU A 93 7.88 4.32 1.72
CA LEU A 93 8.21 2.90 1.72
C LEU A 93 8.77 2.43 3.07
N ARG A 94 9.67 3.23 3.67
CA ARG A 94 10.24 2.93 4.99
C ARG A 94 9.16 2.93 6.07
N PHE A 95 8.24 3.90 6.04
CA PHE A 95 7.11 3.97 6.96
C PHE A 95 6.18 2.76 6.78
N ALA A 96 5.80 2.42 5.55
CA ALA A 96 4.94 1.28 5.28
C ALA A 96 5.56 -0.04 5.75
N ARG A 97 6.87 -0.23 5.47
CA ARG A 97 7.60 -1.42 5.92
C ARG A 97 7.68 -1.52 7.44
N SER A 98 7.96 -0.43 8.15
CA SER A 98 8.07 -0.49 9.62
C SER A 98 6.76 -0.92 10.28
N ARG A 99 5.62 -0.44 9.76
CA ARG A 99 4.28 -0.81 10.22
C ARG A 99 3.91 -2.25 9.90
N MET A 100 4.26 -2.73 8.71
CA MET A 100 4.01 -4.13 8.32
C MET A 100 4.89 -5.12 9.10
N MET A 101 6.15 -4.77 9.38
CA MET A 101 7.07 -5.66 10.12
C MET A 101 6.68 -5.89 11.58
N ILE A 102 5.68 -5.15 12.10
CA ILE A 102 5.12 -5.42 13.44
C ILE A 102 4.59 -6.85 13.52
N THR A 103 3.99 -7.38 12.45
CA THR A 103 3.42 -8.73 12.45
C THR A 103 4.49 -9.83 12.49
N THR A 104 5.69 -9.55 11.99
CA THR A 104 6.82 -10.48 12.00
C THR A 104 7.21 -10.92 13.42
N ARG A 105 6.97 -10.09 14.44
CA ARG A 105 7.25 -10.48 15.85
C ARG A 105 6.45 -11.72 16.29
N PHE A 106 5.29 -11.95 15.69
CA PHE A 106 4.40 -13.06 16.03
C PHE A 106 4.74 -14.32 15.25
N GLU A 107 5.59 -14.24 14.23
CA GLU A 107 5.99 -15.38 13.39
C GLU A 107 6.53 -16.53 14.23
N ARG A 108 7.45 -16.27 15.16
CA ARG A 108 8.01 -17.30 16.05
C ARG A 108 6.94 -18.05 16.85
N TRP A 109 5.88 -17.36 17.27
CA TRP A 109 4.82 -17.95 18.07
C TRP A 109 3.81 -18.69 17.19
N LEU A 110 3.39 -18.09 16.08
CA LEU A 110 2.42 -18.67 15.14
C LEU A 110 2.97 -19.86 14.36
N MET A 111 4.29 -19.93 14.16
CA MET A 111 4.94 -21.04 13.46
C MET A 111 5.25 -22.23 14.37
N ARG A 112 4.77 -22.25 15.62
CA ARG A 112 4.91 -23.40 16.51
C ARG A 112 4.11 -24.59 15.98
N PRO A 113 4.67 -25.83 16.01
CA PRO A 113 3.99 -27.01 15.48
C PRO A 113 2.58 -27.22 16.05
N GLU A 114 2.39 -26.91 17.33
CA GLU A 114 1.11 -27.10 18.04
C GLU A 114 0.02 -26.13 17.56
N LEU A 115 0.39 -24.98 16.99
CA LEU A 115 -0.56 -24.01 16.45
C LEU A 115 -0.82 -24.21 14.96
N GLN A 116 0.12 -24.81 14.23
CA GLN A 116 -0.03 -25.06 12.79
C GLN A 116 -1.10 -26.10 12.48
N THR A 117 -1.37 -27.02 13.40
CA THR A 117 -2.43 -28.04 13.25
C THR A 117 -3.82 -27.50 13.52
N LEU A 118 -3.94 -26.31 14.11
CA LEU A 118 -5.22 -25.71 14.45
C LEU A 118 -5.88 -25.12 13.21
N THR A 119 -7.14 -25.48 13.04
CA THR A 119 -8.03 -25.02 11.99
C THR A 119 -9.14 -24.15 12.57
N ARG A 120 -9.96 -23.54 11.71
CA ARG A 120 -11.10 -22.75 12.16
C ARG A 120 -12.11 -23.58 12.97
N ALA A 121 -12.21 -24.88 12.71
CA ALA A 121 -13.13 -25.79 13.40
C ALA A 121 -12.77 -25.97 14.88
N ASP A 122 -11.48 -25.88 15.23
CA ASP A 122 -11.01 -26.03 16.61
C ASP A 122 -11.44 -24.87 17.54
N PHE A 123 -11.84 -23.73 16.97
CA PHE A 123 -12.20 -22.52 17.73
C PHE A 123 -13.69 -22.16 17.67
N LEU A 124 -14.47 -22.79 16.78
CA LEU A 124 -15.89 -22.48 16.58
C LEU A 124 -16.72 -23.76 16.67
N PRO A 125 -17.50 -23.96 17.76
CA PRO A 125 -18.33 -25.15 17.89
C PRO A 125 -19.40 -25.18 16.79
N GLY A 126 -19.46 -26.28 16.03
CA GLY A 126 -20.50 -26.55 15.01
C GLY A 126 -20.08 -26.42 13.54
N LEU A 127 -18.81 -26.13 13.23
CA LEU A 127 -18.29 -26.22 11.86
C LEU A 127 -17.81 -27.66 11.58
N ALA A 128 -18.52 -28.39 10.72
CA ALA A 128 -18.03 -29.65 10.19
C ALA A 128 -16.72 -29.42 9.40
N PRO A 129 -15.79 -30.39 9.39
CA PRO A 129 -14.61 -30.31 8.53
C PRO A 129 -15.04 -30.27 7.06
N GLU A 130 -14.54 -29.29 6.30
CA GLU A 130 -14.61 -29.27 4.83
C GLU A 130 -13.60 -30.26 4.22
#